data_AF-A0A937ZQ78-F1
#
_entry.id   AF-A0A937ZQ78-F1
#
_cell.length_a   1.000
_cell.length_b   1.000
_cell.length_c   1.000
_cell.angle_alpha   90.00
_cell.angle_beta   90.00
_cell.angle_gamma   90.00
#
_symmetry.space_group_name_H-M   'P 1'
#
loop_
_entity.id
_entity.type
_entity.pdbx_description
1 polymer ?
#
loop_
_entity_poly.entity_id
_entity_poly.type
_entity_poly.pdbx_seq_one_letter_code
_entity_poly.pdbx_strand_id
1 'polypeptide(L)'
;MRAAAAIALLLAALVPATAAANWSWPDADTLQGVSGEAVSYPSSSPFTLSDVHGDAGRNPPTPPVATWYAPRGASPARRAPAVVLLHGSA
;
A
#
# COMPACT_ATOMS: atom_id res chain seq x y z
N MET A 1 0.47 -37.46 -31.45
CA MET A 1 0.18 -37.36 -30.00
C MET A 1 1.00 -36.32 -29.26
N ARG A 2 2.30 -36.13 -29.54
CA ARG A 2 3.15 -35.15 -28.83
C ARG A 2 2.75 -33.67 -29.03
N ALA A 3 2.30 -33.30 -30.23
CA ALA A 3 1.88 -31.92 -30.52
C ALA A 3 0.63 -31.50 -29.74
N ALA A 4 -0.33 -32.40 -29.55
CA ALA A 4 -1.55 -32.12 -28.79
C ALA A 4 -1.26 -31.84 -27.31
N ALA A 5 -0.31 -32.57 -26.71
CA ALA A 5 0.12 -32.36 -25.33
C ALA A 5 0.83 -31.00 -25.14
N ALA A 6 1.63 -30.58 -26.12
CA ALA A 6 2.31 -29.29 -26.07
C ALA A 6 1.32 -28.11 -26.19
N ILE A 7 0.30 -28.23 -27.04
CA ILE A 7 -0.76 -27.22 -27.19
C ILE A 7 -1.61 -27.14 -25.91
N ALA A 8 -1.93 -28.27 -25.29
CA ALA A 8 -2.67 -28.29 -24.03
C ALA A 8 -1.89 -27.62 -22.88
N LEU A 9 -0.57 -27.83 -22.81
CA LEU A 9 0.29 -27.15 -21.83
C LEU A 9 0.36 -25.64 -22.07
N LEU A 10 0.46 -25.23 -23.34
CA LEU A 10 0.52 -23.82 -23.71
C LEU A 10 -0.79 -23.09 -23.35
N LEU A 11 -1.94 -23.73 -23.58
CA LEU A 11 -3.25 -23.17 -23.24
C LEU A 11 -3.48 -23.09 -21.73
N ALA A 12 -2.96 -24.05 -20.95
CA ALA A 12 -3.05 -24.01 -19.48
C ALA A 12 -2.25 -22.87 -18.85
N ALA A 13 -1.17 -22.41 -19.51
CA ALA A 13 -0.36 -21.27 -19.05
C ALA A 13 -1.01 -19.90 -19.35
N LEU A 14 -2.06 -19.84 -20.18
CA LEU A 14 -2.78 -18.61 -20.49
C LEU A 14 -3.90 -18.29 -19.49
N VAL A 15 -4.17 -19.14 -18.49
CA VAL A 15 -5.15 -18.81 -17.45
C VAL A 15 -4.54 -17.75 -16.55
N PRO A 16 -5.06 -16.51 -16.53
CA PRO A 16 -4.60 -15.52 -15.57
C PRO A 16 -4.92 -16.07 -14.18
N ALA A 17 -3.90 -16.28 -13.37
CA ALA A 17 -4.07 -16.58 -11.95
C ALA A 17 -4.62 -15.31 -11.29
N THR A 18 -5.94 -15.12 -11.34
CA THR A 18 -6.63 -14.18 -10.48
C THR A 18 -6.58 -14.78 -9.08
N ALA A 19 -5.51 -14.51 -8.35
CA ALA A 19 -5.53 -14.65 -6.90
C ALA A 19 -6.61 -13.68 -6.42
N ALA A 20 -7.82 -14.20 -6.19
CA ALA A 20 -8.84 -13.45 -5.49
C ALA A 20 -8.24 -13.13 -4.13
N ALA A 21 -7.90 -11.87 -3.90
CA ALA A 21 -7.52 -11.40 -2.58
C ALA A 21 -8.75 -11.59 -1.69
N ASN A 22 -8.80 -12.72 -1.00
CA ASN A 22 -9.72 -13.04 0.07
C ASN A 22 -9.38 -12.16 1.27
N TRP A 23 -9.58 -10.86 1.10
CA TRP A 23 -9.44 -9.88 2.16
C TRP A 23 -10.68 -9.99 3.06
N SER A 24 -10.59 -10.82 4.09
CA SER A 24 -11.50 -10.71 5.22
C SER A 24 -11.16 -9.42 5.95
N TRP A 25 -12.16 -8.54 6.11
CA TRP A 25 -12.02 -7.39 7.00
C TRP A 25 -11.62 -7.88 8.40
N PRO A 26 -10.71 -7.19 9.11
CA PRO A 26 -10.33 -7.61 10.46
C PRO A 26 -11.55 -7.66 11.38
N ASP A 27 -11.62 -8.68 12.24
CA ASP A 27 -12.66 -8.76 13.28
C ASP A 27 -12.58 -7.53 14.19
N ALA A 28 -13.73 -6.95 14.57
CA ALA A 28 -13.76 -5.72 15.38
C ALA A 28 -12.99 -5.86 16.71
N ASP A 29 -12.96 -7.08 17.29
CA ASP A 29 -12.20 -7.38 18.50
C ASP A 29 -10.69 -7.22 18.31
N THR A 30 -10.17 -7.38 17.09
CA THR A 30 -8.76 -7.16 16.78
C THR A 30 -8.37 -5.68 16.73
N LEU A 31 -9.36 -4.78 16.64
CA LEU A 31 -9.17 -3.33 16.63
C LEU A 31 -9.21 -2.73 18.05
N GLN A 32 -9.62 -3.50 19.06
CA GLN A 32 -9.71 -3.02 20.44
C GLN A 32 -8.32 -2.65 20.98
N GLY A 33 -8.19 -1.42 21.48
CA GLY A 33 -6.95 -0.89 22.03
C GLY A 33 -5.95 -0.36 21.00
N VAL A 34 -6.31 -0.32 19.71
CA VAL A 34 -5.51 0.40 18.69
C VAL A 34 -5.77 1.89 18.86
N SER A 35 -4.77 2.63 19.32
CA SER A 35 -4.78 4.09 19.34
C SER A 35 -3.98 4.64 18.17
N GLY A 36 -4.46 5.73 17.59
CA GLY A 36 -3.70 6.48 16.60
C GLY A 36 -2.51 7.19 17.27
N GLU A 37 -1.36 7.15 16.62
CA GLU A 37 -0.18 7.93 16.97
C GLU A 37 0.06 8.99 15.91
N ALA A 38 0.24 10.26 16.31
CA ALA A 38 0.63 11.31 15.38
C ALA A 38 2.11 11.13 15.01
N VAL A 39 2.39 10.93 13.72
CA VAL A 39 3.74 10.75 13.20
C VAL A 39 4.06 11.81 12.15
N SER A 40 5.22 12.45 12.30
CA SER A 40 5.75 13.39 11.30
C SER A 40 6.72 12.66 10.39
N TYR A 41 6.63 12.93 9.09
CA TYR A 41 7.54 12.38 8.09
C TYR A 41 7.87 13.44 7.04
N PRO A 42 9.08 13.42 6.45
CA PRO A 42 9.40 14.34 5.36
C PRO A 42 8.56 13.98 4.12
N SER A 43 7.84 14.94 3.56
CA SER A 43 7.10 14.78 2.31
C SER A 43 7.19 16.01 1.43
N SER A 44 7.32 15.78 0.14
CA SER A 44 7.16 16.80 -0.89
C SER A 44 6.09 16.32 -1.86
N SER A 45 5.01 17.08 -1.99
CA SER A 45 3.91 16.78 -2.90
C SER A 45 3.84 17.86 -3.96
N PRO A 46 4.39 17.63 -5.16
CA PRO A 46 4.30 18.61 -6.23
C PRO A 46 2.82 18.80 -6.63
N PHE A 47 2.35 20.05 -6.62
CA PHE A 47 0.99 20.39 -7.07
C PHE A 47 0.84 20.30 -8.59
N THR A 48 1.95 20.47 -9.32
CA THR A 48 2.01 20.34 -10.77
C THR A 48 3.09 19.34 -11.19
N LEU A 49 2.92 18.67 -12.33
CA LEU A 49 3.92 17.73 -12.85
C LEU A 49 5.29 18.39 -13.11
N SER A 50 5.31 19.70 -13.40
CA SER A 50 6.53 20.50 -13.54
C SER A 50 7.34 20.65 -12.26
N ASP A 51 6.72 20.45 -11.10
CA ASP A 51 7.38 20.53 -9.79
C ASP A 51 7.92 19.16 -9.35
N VAL A 52 7.63 18.09 -10.10
CA VAL A 52 8.18 16.75 -9.87
C VAL A 52 9.67 16.82 -10.22
N HIS A 53 10.53 16.62 -9.22
CA HIS A 53 11.99 16.90 -9.25
C HIS A 53 12.39 18.37 -9.23
N GLY A 54 11.46 19.29 -8.92
CA GLY A 54 11.80 20.67 -8.61
C GLY A 54 12.78 20.76 -7.42
N ASP A 55 13.63 21.78 -7.42
CA ASP A 55 14.47 22.09 -6.27
C ASP A 55 13.62 22.42 -5.02
N ALA A 56 14.27 22.45 -3.85
CA ALA A 56 13.61 22.79 -2.60
C ALA A 56 12.99 24.21 -2.58
N GLY A 57 13.29 25.06 -3.56
CA GLY A 57 12.65 26.36 -3.74
C GLY A 57 11.29 26.26 -4.42
N ARG A 58 11.10 25.31 -5.34
CA ARG A 58 9.84 25.08 -6.06
C ARG A 58 8.90 24.09 -5.39
N ASN A 59 9.43 23.10 -4.68
CA ASN A 59 8.65 22.12 -3.93
C ASN A 59 9.27 21.91 -2.54
N PRO A 60 9.11 22.89 -1.62
CA PRO A 60 9.70 22.80 -0.29
C PRO A 60 9.15 21.58 0.45
N PRO A 61 10.00 20.85 1.20
CA PRO A 61 9.52 19.79 2.08
C PRO A 61 8.48 20.36 3.04
N THR A 62 7.31 19.75 3.02
CA THR A 62 6.30 19.98 4.06
C THR A 62 6.48 18.89 5.11
N PRO A 63 6.28 19.18 6.40
CA PRO A 63 6.15 18.15 7.42
C PRO A 63 4.68 17.77 7.57
N PRO A 64 4.12 16.87 6.74
CA PRO A 64 2.81 16.33 7.02
C PRO A 64 2.85 15.55 8.33
N VAL A 65 1.72 15.63 9.02
CA VAL A 65 1.40 14.75 10.15
C VAL A 65 0.44 13.70 9.62
N ALA A 66 0.80 12.43 9.74
CA ALA A 66 -0.13 11.31 9.56
C ALA A 66 -0.54 10.76 10.92
N THR A 67 -1.67 10.06 10.94
CA THR A 67 -2.03 9.21 12.07
C THR A 67 -1.66 7.78 11.72
N TRP A 68 -0.74 7.21 12.49
CA TRP A 68 -0.33 5.82 12.37
C TRP A 68 -1.17 4.95 13.30
N TYR A 69 -1.70 3.86 12.75
CA TYR A 69 -2.43 2.84 13.50
C TYR A 69 -1.65 1.53 13.41
N ALA A 70 -0.98 1.18 14.50
CA ALA A 70 -0.17 -0.03 14.57
C ALA A 70 -1.03 -1.24 15.02
N PRO A 71 -0.96 -2.39 14.34
CA PRO A 71 -1.55 -3.61 14.89
C PRO A 71 -0.76 -4.05 16.13
N ARG A 72 -1.42 -4.79 17.02
CA ARG A 72 -0.80 -5.29 18.25
C ARG A 72 0.47 -6.11 17.95
N GLY A 73 1.59 -5.74 18.58
CA GLY A 73 2.88 -6.42 18.41
C GLY A 73 3.65 -6.03 17.15
N ALA A 74 3.23 -4.99 16.43
CA ALA A 74 4.03 -4.39 15.37
C ALA A 74 5.39 -3.93 15.93
N SER A 75 6.46 -4.27 15.23
CA SER A 75 7.81 -3.82 15.56
C SER A 75 8.69 -3.80 14.31
N PRO A 76 9.84 -3.10 14.32
CA PRO A 76 10.78 -3.16 13.20
C PRO A 76 11.25 -4.59 12.83
N ALA A 77 11.22 -5.51 13.80
CA ALA A 77 11.56 -6.92 13.62
C ALA A 77 10.41 -7.77 13.05
N ARG A 78 9.16 -7.29 13.13
CA ARG A 78 7.96 -7.97 12.61
C ARG A 78 7.25 -7.02 11.63
N ARG A 79 7.70 -7.05 10.38
CA ARG A 79 7.12 -6.24 9.30
C ARG A 79 5.80 -6.83 8.82
N ALA A 80 4.83 -5.97 8.56
CA ALA A 80 3.56 -6.30 7.95
C ALA A 80 3.30 -5.35 6.76
N PRO A 81 2.50 -5.76 5.76
CA PRO A 81 2.03 -4.83 4.73
C PRO A 81 1.35 -3.62 5.39
N ALA A 82 1.63 -2.42 4.86
CA ALA A 82 1.01 -1.18 5.31
C ALA A 82 0.05 -0.66 4.26
N VAL A 83 -1.06 -0.08 4.71
CA VAL A 83 -2.03 0.62 3.86
C VAL A 83 -1.95 2.11 4.17
N VAL A 84 -1.87 2.94 3.12
CA VAL A 84 -1.95 4.40 3.24
C VAL A 84 -3.37 4.82 2.86
N LEU A 85 -4.07 5.46 3.79
CA LEU A 85 -5.36 6.10 3.51
C LEU A 85 -5.15 7.60 3.30
N LEU A 86 -5.58 8.07 2.13
CA LEU A 86 -5.67 9.49 1.82
C LEU A 86 -7.16 9.86 1.89
N HIS A 87 -7.50 10.79 2.78
CA HIS A 87 -8.86 11.33 2.78
C HIS A 87 -9.02 12.27 1.58
N GLY A 88 -10.18 12.21 0.92
CA GLY A 88 -10.56 13.22 -0.05
C GLY A 88 -10.67 14.60 0.60
N SER A 89 -10.53 15.66 -0.19
CA SER A 89 -11.01 16.98 0.24
C SER A 89 -12.54 17.02 0.16
N ALA A 90 -13.19 17.66 1.12
CA ALA A 90 -14.61 17.98 1.05
C ALA A 90 -14.88 19.11 0.06
#